data_AF-A0A525VRD1-F1
#
_entry.id   AF-A0A525VRD1-F1
#
_cell.length_a   1.000
_cell.length_b   1.000
_cell.length_c   1.000
_cell.angle_alpha   90.00
_cell.angle_beta   90.00
_cell.angle_gamma   90.00
#
_symmetry.space_group_name_H-M   'P 1'
#
loop_
_entity.id
_entity.type
_entity.pdbx_description
1 polymer ?
#
loop_
_entity_poly.entity_id
_entity_poly.type
_entity_poly.pdbx_seq_one_letter_code
_entity_poly.pdbx_strand_id
1 'polypeptide(L)'
;MKVSIIAAVLAAPLMILQPVWAHTDESLDAMQAPHGGQVRAAGPYHLELVAKEGELVLHVTDHAWQEIKTDGGEGKASIQQDKTGAKITVKLEPSPQNLLTGRGEFQIKPETVIVVFVKMPGQEAYGAKFTPVKLKTVKAGKKSAEGHDHDLQHKHH
;
A
#
# COMPACT_ATOMS: atom_id res chain seq x y z
N MET A 1 36.59 25.41 52.08
CA MET A 1 35.81 24.24 52.55
C MET A 1 34.35 24.49 52.18
N LYS A 2 33.88 23.83 51.11
CA LYS A 2 32.61 23.96 50.33
C LYS A 2 32.77 22.88 49.23
N VAL A 3 31.80 22.12 48.70
CA VAL A 3 30.34 21.89 48.83
C VAL A 3 30.10 20.37 48.52
N SER A 4 28.94 19.71 48.60
CA SER A 4 27.52 20.13 48.71
C SER A 4 26.66 19.07 49.44
N ILE A 5 25.33 19.26 49.43
CA ILE A 5 24.30 18.27 49.79
C ILE A 5 24.15 17.18 48.70
N ILE A 6 23.92 15.93 49.10
CA ILE A 6 23.53 14.83 48.19
C ILE A 6 22.01 14.86 48.01
N ALA A 7 21.54 15.20 46.81
CA ALA A 7 20.13 15.06 46.42
C ALA A 7 20.00 13.92 45.40
N ALA A 8 19.40 12.81 45.81
CA ALA A 8 19.14 11.68 44.92
C ALA A 8 17.90 11.96 44.05
N VAL A 9 18.12 12.31 42.77
CA VAL A 9 17.04 12.42 41.78
C VAL A 9 16.91 11.08 41.04
N LEU A 10 15.84 10.36 41.35
CA LEU A 10 15.50 9.09 40.69
C LEU A 10 14.89 9.37 39.31
N ALA A 11 15.74 9.50 38.28
CA ALA A 11 15.30 9.72 36.91
C ALA A 11 14.75 8.41 36.30
N ALA A 12 13.42 8.26 36.30
CA ALA A 12 12.76 7.16 35.59
C ALA A 12 12.83 7.39 34.07
N PRO A 13 13.35 6.44 33.26
CA PRO A 13 13.33 6.55 31.82
C PRO A 13 11.90 6.33 31.31
N LEU A 14 11.29 7.40 30.80
CA LEU A 14 9.98 7.33 30.15
C LEU A 14 10.15 6.60 28.81
N MET A 15 9.91 5.28 28.79
CA MET A 15 9.87 4.50 27.56
C MET A 15 8.74 5.00 26.67
N ILE A 16 9.10 5.86 25.71
CA ILE A 16 8.23 6.25 24.60
C ILE A 16 7.90 4.99 23.78
N LEU A 17 6.70 4.46 24.01
CA LEU A 17 6.05 3.46 23.18
C LEU A 17 5.84 4.05 21.79
N GLN A 18 6.84 3.89 20.92
CA GLN A 18 6.68 4.23 19.52
C GLN A 18 5.67 3.25 18.90
N PRO A 19 4.66 3.74 18.16
CA PRO A 19 3.73 2.85 17.50
C PRO A 19 4.51 2.03 16.47
N VAL A 20 4.55 0.71 16.66
CA VAL A 20 4.91 -0.21 15.58
C VAL A 20 3.95 0.07 14.43
N TRP A 21 4.49 0.56 13.31
CA TRP A 21 3.75 0.67 12.06
C TRP A 21 3.47 -0.74 11.56
N ALA A 22 2.40 -1.34 12.07
CA ALA A 22 1.94 -2.62 11.60
C ALA A 22 1.65 -2.50 10.11
N HIS A 23 2.16 -3.44 9.31
CA HIS A 23 1.91 -3.55 7.86
C HIS A 23 0.45 -4.00 7.59
N THR A 24 -0.53 -3.37 8.25
CA THR A 24 -1.94 -3.64 8.00
C THR A 24 -2.31 -3.14 6.61
N ASP A 25 -3.20 -3.90 5.96
CA ASP A 25 -3.85 -3.49 4.71
C ASP A 25 -4.36 -2.04 4.78
N GLU A 26 -4.95 -1.62 5.90
CA GLU A 26 -5.45 -0.26 6.11
C GLU A 26 -4.35 0.81 6.12
N SER A 27 -3.18 0.50 6.70
CA SER A 27 -2.04 1.43 6.73
C SER A 27 -1.44 1.59 5.34
N LEU A 28 -1.33 0.49 4.58
CA LEU A 28 -0.87 0.51 3.18
C LEU A 28 -1.90 1.18 2.25
N ASP A 29 -3.20 0.96 2.49
CA ASP A 29 -4.29 1.56 1.73
C ASP A 29 -4.44 3.08 1.97
N ALA A 30 -3.91 3.60 3.09
CA ALA A 30 -3.89 5.04 3.38
C ALA A 30 -2.77 5.81 2.65
N MET A 31 -1.73 5.11 2.18
CA MET A 31 -0.58 5.67 1.47
C MET A 31 -0.91 5.93 -0.01
N GLN A 32 -0.27 6.93 -0.61
CA GLN A 32 -0.33 7.12 -2.05
C GLN A 32 0.56 6.08 -2.72
N ALA A 33 -0.04 5.11 -3.40
CA ALA A 33 0.69 4.09 -4.14
C ALA A 33 1.48 4.74 -5.32
N PRO A 34 2.78 4.40 -5.51
CA PRO A 34 3.65 5.07 -6.50
C PRO A 34 3.14 5.04 -7.94
N HIS A 35 2.48 3.97 -8.37
CA HIS A 35 1.97 3.77 -9.72
C HIS A 35 0.43 3.83 -9.81
N GLY A 36 -0.23 4.25 -8.73
CA GLY A 36 -1.69 4.35 -8.62
C GLY A 36 -2.41 3.00 -8.48
N GLY A 37 -1.68 1.94 -8.09
CA GLY A 37 -2.22 0.62 -7.79
C GLY A 37 -2.66 0.46 -6.33
N GLN A 38 -2.76 -0.80 -5.89
CA GLN A 38 -2.92 -1.16 -4.48
C GLN A 38 -1.65 -1.83 -3.97
N VAL A 39 -1.10 -1.36 -2.85
CA VAL A 39 0.09 -1.97 -2.21
C VAL A 39 -0.32 -3.02 -1.19
N ARG A 40 0.35 -4.16 -1.18
CA ARG A 40 0.25 -5.20 -0.14
C ARG A 40 1.62 -5.72 0.25
N ALA A 41 1.82 -5.99 1.54
CA ALA A 41 2.98 -6.74 2.01
C ALA A 41 2.80 -8.24 1.70
N ALA A 42 3.86 -8.89 1.19
CA ALA A 42 3.89 -10.31 0.87
C ALA A 42 5.27 -10.89 1.18
N GLY A 43 5.43 -11.45 2.39
CA GLY A 43 6.75 -11.86 2.87
C GLY A 43 7.71 -10.67 2.91
N PRO A 44 8.90 -10.74 2.27
CA PRO A 44 9.89 -9.66 2.26
C PRO A 44 9.57 -8.51 1.27
N TYR A 45 8.45 -8.59 0.55
CA TYR A 45 8.12 -7.66 -0.54
C TYR A 45 6.95 -6.72 -0.19
N HIS A 46 7.00 -5.51 -0.72
CA HIS A 46 5.83 -4.72 -1.05
C HIS A 46 5.47 -4.95 -2.54
N LEU A 47 4.25 -5.41 -2.77
CA LEU A 47 3.68 -5.66 -4.08
C LEU A 47 2.64 -4.59 -4.39
N GLU A 48 2.87 -3.78 -5.42
CA GLU A 48 1.86 -2.84 -5.94
C GLU A 48 1.17 -3.43 -7.17
N LEU A 49 -0.14 -3.68 -7.08
CA LEU A 49 -0.96 -4.16 -8.19
C LEU A 49 -1.73 -3.01 -8.84
N VAL A 50 -1.39 -2.67 -10.07
CA VAL A 50 -2.20 -1.84 -10.96
C VAL A 50 -3.11 -2.77 -11.78
N ALA A 51 -4.41 -2.75 -11.49
CA ALA A 51 -5.40 -3.58 -12.17
C ALA A 51 -6.31 -2.71 -13.07
N LYS A 52 -6.38 -3.08 -14.36
CA LYS A 52 -7.28 -2.52 -15.37
C LYS A 52 -8.10 -3.64 -16.01
N GLU A 53 -9.05 -3.30 -16.88
CA GLU A 53 -9.75 -4.32 -17.67
C GLU A 53 -8.76 -5.03 -18.59
N GLY A 54 -8.73 -6.37 -18.52
CA GLY A 54 -7.86 -7.25 -19.28
C GLY A 54 -6.33 -7.12 -19.06
N GLU A 55 -5.87 -6.24 -18.17
CA GLU A 55 -4.44 -5.99 -17.91
C GLU A 55 -4.12 -5.88 -16.40
N LEU A 56 -3.11 -6.62 -15.95
CA LEU A 56 -2.49 -6.50 -14.63
C LEU A 56 -1.02 -6.11 -14.78
N VAL A 57 -0.57 -5.14 -14.00
CA VAL A 57 0.84 -4.82 -13.80
C VAL A 57 1.14 -4.89 -12.31
N LEU A 58 2.15 -5.69 -11.94
CA LEU A 58 2.62 -5.85 -10.57
C LEU A 58 4.03 -5.28 -10.45
N HIS A 59 4.21 -4.27 -9.60
CA HIS A 59 5.53 -3.74 -9.24
C HIS A 59 6.00 -4.42 -7.95
N VAL A 60 7.29 -4.78 -7.89
CA VAL A 60 7.91 -5.44 -6.74
C VAL A 60 8.97 -4.54 -6.12
N THR A 61 8.85 -4.31 -4.82
CA THR A 61 9.84 -3.58 -4.02
C THR A 61 10.09 -4.31 -2.71
N ASP A 62 11.19 -4.01 -2.02
CA ASP A 62 11.38 -4.42 -0.63
C ASP A 62 10.63 -3.50 0.36
N HIS A 63 10.77 -3.75 1.66
CA HIS A 63 10.16 -2.91 2.69
C HIS A 63 10.74 -1.47 2.78
N ALA A 64 11.90 -1.21 2.17
CA ALA A 64 12.49 0.12 2.04
C ALA A 64 12.08 0.83 0.72
N TRP A 65 11.16 0.24 -0.04
CA TRP A 65 10.70 0.68 -1.37
C TRP A 65 11.77 0.64 -2.47
N GLN A 66 12.85 -0.13 -2.26
CA GLN A 66 13.85 -0.37 -3.29
C GLN A 66 13.33 -1.39 -4.30
N GLU A 67 13.47 -1.10 -5.59
CA GLU A 67 13.04 -1.99 -6.69
C GLU A 67 13.74 -3.37 -6.65
N ILE A 68 12.94 -4.44 -6.71
CA ILE A 68 13.43 -5.82 -6.79
C ILE A 68 13.18 -6.35 -8.19
N LYS A 69 14.26 -6.72 -8.91
CA LYS A 69 14.16 -7.31 -10.25
C LYS A 69 13.39 -8.63 -10.22
N THR A 70 12.55 -8.83 -11.23
CA THR A 70 11.67 -10.01 -11.34
C THR A 70 12.20 -11.08 -12.29
N ASP A 71 13.28 -10.80 -13.02
CA ASP A 71 13.91 -11.68 -14.00
C ASP A 71 14.19 -13.08 -13.44
N GLY A 72 13.88 -14.12 -14.24
CA GLY A 72 13.95 -15.52 -13.81
C GLY A 72 12.93 -15.94 -12.75
N GLY A 73 12.09 -15.03 -12.26
CA GLY A 73 10.99 -15.32 -11.34
C GLY A 73 9.72 -15.84 -12.02
N GLU A 74 8.75 -16.20 -11.20
CA GLU A 74 7.43 -16.70 -11.63
C GLU A 74 6.31 -15.86 -10.97
N GLY A 75 5.23 -15.61 -11.70
CA GLY A 75 4.05 -14.92 -11.17
C GLY A 75 2.72 -15.47 -11.69
N LYS A 76 1.70 -15.43 -10.83
CA LYS A 76 0.33 -15.85 -11.16
C LYS A 76 -0.69 -15.02 -10.39
N ALA A 77 -1.69 -14.51 -11.10
CA ALA A 77 -2.89 -13.92 -10.52
C ALA A 77 -4.09 -14.87 -10.64
N SER A 78 -4.86 -15.01 -9.57
CA SER A 78 -6.18 -15.63 -9.57
C SER A 78 -7.23 -14.56 -9.29
N ILE A 79 -8.06 -14.29 -10.29
CA ILE A 79 -9.05 -13.22 -10.32
C ILE A 79 -10.42 -13.84 -10.05
N GLN A 80 -11.11 -13.35 -9.03
CA GLN A 80 -12.48 -13.68 -8.71
C GLN A 80 -13.32 -12.42 -8.89
N GLN A 81 -14.12 -12.37 -9.95
CA GLN A 81 -14.86 -11.16 -10.32
C GLN A 81 -16.10 -10.90 -9.47
N ASP A 82 -16.71 -11.97 -8.93
CA ASP A 82 -17.83 -11.94 -7.99
C ASP A 82 -17.71 -13.08 -6.95
N LYS A 83 -18.47 -13.03 -5.85
CA LYS A 83 -18.35 -13.96 -4.71
C LYS A 83 -18.59 -15.45 -5.06
N THR A 84 -19.32 -15.71 -6.14
CA THR A 84 -19.77 -17.05 -6.58
C THR A 84 -19.16 -17.49 -7.91
N GLY A 85 -18.56 -16.57 -8.66
CA GLY A 85 -18.06 -16.77 -10.00
C GLY A 85 -16.80 -17.64 -10.08
N ALA A 86 -16.54 -18.14 -11.29
CA ALA A 86 -15.34 -18.89 -11.61
C ALA A 86 -14.08 -18.04 -11.41
N LYS A 87 -12.99 -18.69 -11.00
CA LYS A 87 -11.68 -18.06 -10.86
C LYS A 87 -10.95 -18.05 -12.20
N ILE A 88 -10.71 -16.87 -12.74
CA ILE A 88 -9.85 -16.67 -13.91
C ILE A 88 -8.40 -16.73 -13.43
N THR A 89 -7.54 -17.46 -14.13
CA THR A 89 -6.10 -17.51 -13.84
C THR A 89 -5.34 -16.80 -14.95
N VAL A 90 -4.49 -15.83 -14.57
CA VAL A 90 -3.61 -15.10 -15.47
C VAL A 90 -2.17 -15.37 -15.04
N LYS A 91 -1.32 -15.83 -15.96
CA LYS A 91 0.13 -15.88 -15.74
C LYS A 91 0.68 -14.45 -15.79
N LEU A 92 1.59 -14.12 -14.87
CA LEU A 92 2.30 -12.85 -14.89
C LEU A 92 3.72 -13.11 -15.41
N GLU A 93 4.05 -12.54 -16.56
CA GLU A 93 5.38 -12.63 -17.16
C GLU A 93 6.32 -11.64 -16.48
N PRO A 94 7.49 -12.10 -15.98
CA PRO A 94 8.51 -11.22 -15.38
C PRO A 94 9.22 -10.35 -16.42
N SER A 95 10.07 -9.45 -15.94
CA SER A 95 10.92 -8.58 -16.76
C SER A 95 12.32 -8.40 -16.15
N PRO A 96 13.29 -7.86 -16.91
CA PRO A 96 14.58 -7.42 -16.35
C PRO A 96 14.47 -6.26 -15.34
N GLN A 97 13.28 -5.66 -15.22
CA GLN A 97 12.89 -4.64 -14.24
C GLN A 97 12.13 -5.27 -13.06
N ASN A 98 11.51 -4.44 -12.21
CA ASN A 98 10.71 -4.88 -11.08
C ASN A 98 9.24 -5.22 -11.41
N LEU A 99 8.94 -5.54 -12.67
CA LEU A 99 7.58 -5.68 -13.18
C LEU A 99 7.25 -7.14 -13.50
N LEU A 100 6.09 -7.61 -13.05
CA LEU A 100 5.40 -8.74 -13.70
C LEU A 100 4.11 -8.25 -14.36
N THR A 101 3.85 -8.67 -15.60
CA THR A 101 2.68 -8.22 -16.38
C THR A 101 1.82 -9.38 -16.85
N GLY A 102 0.51 -9.22 -16.84
CA GLY A 102 -0.44 -10.25 -17.23
C GLY A 102 -1.61 -9.69 -18.03
N ARG A 103 -2.10 -10.46 -19.00
CA ARG A 103 -3.27 -10.13 -19.81
C ARG A 103 -4.26 -11.28 -19.86
N GLY A 104 -5.53 -10.98 -20.07
CA GLY A 104 -6.60 -11.97 -20.21
C GLY A 104 -7.97 -11.33 -20.36
N GLU A 105 -9.01 -12.15 -20.42
CA GLU A 105 -10.39 -11.68 -20.55
C GLU A 105 -11.05 -11.55 -19.17
N PHE A 106 -10.94 -10.36 -18.55
CA PHE A 106 -11.56 -10.06 -17.26
C PHE A 106 -11.87 -8.56 -17.11
N GLN A 107 -12.89 -8.27 -16.31
CA GLN A 107 -13.32 -6.92 -15.91
C GLN A 107 -12.99 -6.69 -14.43
N ILE A 108 -12.72 -5.45 -14.05
CA ILE A 108 -12.45 -5.04 -12.66
C ILE A 108 -13.69 -4.37 -12.06
N LYS A 109 -14.39 -5.10 -11.19
CA LYS A 109 -15.64 -4.66 -10.52
C LYS A 109 -15.40 -4.33 -9.04
N PRO A 110 -16.30 -3.58 -8.35
CA PRO A 110 -16.16 -3.25 -6.93
C PRO A 110 -15.92 -4.45 -6.00
N GLU A 111 -16.52 -5.58 -6.34
CA GLU A 111 -16.45 -6.86 -5.62
C GLU A 111 -15.29 -7.78 -6.09
N THR A 112 -14.51 -7.36 -7.08
CA THR A 112 -13.38 -8.14 -7.61
C THR A 112 -12.27 -8.31 -6.57
N VAL A 113 -11.88 -9.57 -6.37
CA VAL A 113 -10.75 -9.99 -5.54
C VAL A 113 -9.68 -10.57 -6.46
N ILE A 114 -8.43 -10.14 -6.28
CA ILE A 114 -7.29 -10.72 -6.98
C ILE A 114 -6.33 -11.28 -5.93
N VAL A 115 -5.97 -12.56 -6.05
CA VAL A 115 -4.89 -13.16 -5.25
C VAL A 115 -3.70 -13.36 -6.17
N VAL A 116 -2.59 -12.68 -5.87
CA VAL A 116 -1.34 -12.79 -6.63
C VAL A 116 -0.36 -13.63 -5.83
N PHE A 117 0.33 -14.54 -6.51
CA PHE A 117 1.51 -15.24 -6.01
C PHE A 117 2.72 -14.86 -6.86
N VAL A 118 3.85 -14.63 -6.21
CA VAL A 118 5.16 -14.38 -6.83
C VAL A 118 6.21 -15.30 -6.21
N LYS A 119 7.16 -15.74 -7.01
CA LYS A 119 8.32 -16.53 -6.57
C LYS A 119 9.55 -16.00 -7.29
N MET A 120 10.46 -15.38 -6.55
CA MET A 120 11.73 -14.87 -7.09
C MET A 120 12.77 -16.01 -7.19
N PRO A 121 13.82 -15.87 -8.02
CA PRO A 121 14.87 -16.88 -8.15
C PRO A 121 15.46 -17.30 -6.80
N GLY A 122 15.43 -18.60 -6.50
CA GLY A 122 15.96 -19.15 -5.24
C GLY A 122 15.21 -18.73 -3.97
N GLN A 123 14.03 -18.12 -4.09
CA GLN A 123 13.18 -17.72 -2.96
C GLN A 123 11.93 -18.60 -2.87
N GLU A 124 11.28 -18.59 -1.71
CA GLU A 124 9.95 -19.18 -1.54
C GLU A 124 8.87 -18.36 -2.28
N ALA A 125 7.70 -18.96 -2.48
CA ALA A 125 6.57 -18.28 -3.09
C ALA A 125 5.78 -17.51 -2.02
N TYR A 126 5.56 -16.22 -2.26
CA TYR A 126 4.76 -15.34 -1.41
C TYR A 126 3.51 -14.88 -2.15
N GLY A 127 2.46 -14.51 -1.43
CA GLY A 127 1.22 -14.05 -2.05
C GLY A 127 0.48 -13.02 -1.23
N ALA A 128 -0.31 -12.21 -1.93
CA ALA A 128 -1.13 -11.15 -1.37
C ALA A 128 -2.52 -11.13 -2.02
N LYS A 129 -3.49 -10.58 -1.28
CA LYS A 129 -4.88 -10.41 -1.71
C LYS A 129 -5.17 -8.92 -1.91
N PHE A 130 -5.73 -8.59 -3.06
CA PHE A 130 -6.05 -7.25 -3.50
C PHE A 130 -7.57 -7.11 -3.70
N THR A 131 -8.09 -5.90 -3.44
CA THR A 131 -9.46 -5.45 -3.74
C THR A 131 -9.38 -4.08 -4.45
N PRO A 132 -8.92 -4.01 -5.71
CA PRO A 132 -8.35 -2.79 -6.31
C PRO A 132 -9.30 -1.59 -6.40
N VAL A 133 -10.61 -1.81 -6.44
CA VAL A 133 -11.62 -0.74 -6.53
C VAL A 133 -11.87 -0.07 -5.18
N LYS A 134 -11.73 -0.80 -4.06
CA LYS A 134 -12.05 -0.25 -2.71
C LYS A 134 -11.17 0.94 -2.33
N LEU A 135 -9.96 1.01 -2.85
CA LEU A 135 -9.05 2.15 -2.67
C LEU A 135 -9.57 3.46 -3.27
N LYS A 136 -10.23 3.40 -4.42
CA LYS A 136 -10.64 4.60 -5.16
C LYS A 136 -11.72 5.42 -4.42
N THR A 137 -12.31 4.87 -3.36
CA THR A 137 -13.40 5.48 -2.60
C THR A 137 -12.92 6.37 -1.43
N VAL A 138 -11.63 6.38 -1.06
CA VAL A 138 -11.16 6.93 0.24
C VAL A 138 -10.29 8.21 0.12
N LYS A 139 -10.41 9.02 -0.95
CA LYS A 139 -9.85 10.40 -1.01
C LYS A 139 -10.38 11.24 -2.19
N ALA A 140 -11.70 11.45 -2.25
CA ALA A 140 -12.32 12.39 -3.21
C ALA A 140 -13.39 13.26 -2.53
N GLY A 141 -13.03 13.97 -1.44
CA GLY A 141 -14.03 14.75 -0.72
C GLY A 141 -13.57 15.45 0.57
N LYS A 142 -12.66 16.43 0.45
CA LYS A 142 -12.63 17.65 1.30
C LYS A 142 -11.60 18.65 0.76
N LYS A 143 -12.02 19.49 -0.20
CA LYS A 143 -11.40 20.81 -0.36
C LYS A 143 -11.81 21.63 0.86
N SER A 144 -10.85 22.08 1.66
CA SER A 144 -11.13 23.14 2.63
C SER A 144 -11.27 24.44 1.84
N ALA A 145 -12.52 24.85 1.59
CA ALA A 145 -12.82 26.21 1.17
C ALA A 145 -12.91 27.07 2.42
N GLU A 146 -11.76 27.46 2.96
CA GLU A 146 -11.67 28.40 4.08
C GLU A 146 -11.97 29.82 3.56
N GLY A 147 -13.25 30.11 3.33
CA GLY A 147 -13.72 31.44 2.99
C GLY A 147 -13.77 32.32 4.23
N HIS A 148 -12.68 33.03 4.53
CA HIS A 148 -12.68 34.14 5.48
C HIS A 148 -12.86 35.47 4.73
N ASP A 149 -14.09 35.73 4.29
CA ASP A 149 -14.53 37.11 4.06
C ASP A 149 -14.76 37.77 5.43
N HIS A 150 -13.92 38.74 5.78
CA HIS A 150 -14.27 39.74 6.78
C HIS A 150 -14.30 41.12 6.14
N ASP A 151 -15.54 41.52 5.88
CA ASP A 151 -15.92 42.73 5.17
C ASP A 151 -15.41 44.00 5.86
N LEU A 152 -14.92 44.95 5.06
CA LEU A 152 -14.61 46.29 5.52
C LEU A 152 -15.89 47.12 5.52
N GLN A 153 -16.50 47.34 6.69
CA GLN A 153 -17.46 48.44 6.79
C GLN A 153 -17.51 49.17 8.13
N HIS A 154 -17.33 50.49 8.02
CA HIS A 154 -17.53 51.48 9.07
C HIS A 154 -19.01 51.58 9.45
N LYS A 155 -19.32 51.94 10.71
CA LYS A 155 -20.02 53.20 11.04
C LYS A 155 -20.19 53.44 12.55
N HIS A 156 -20.05 54.72 12.92
CA HIS A 156 -20.58 55.45 14.08
C HIS A 156 -21.03 54.71 15.35
N HIS A 157 -20.51 55.15 16.50
CA HIS A 157 -21.18 56.23 17.27
C HIS A 157 -20.15 57.10 18.00
#